data_AF-A0A3M1Z615-F1
#
_entry.id   AF-A0A3M1Z615-F1
#
_cell.length_a   1.000
_cell.length_b   1.000
_cell.length_c   1.000
_cell.angle_alpha   90.00
_cell.angle_beta   90.00
_cell.angle_gamma   90.00
#
_symmetry.space_group_name_H-M   'P 1'
#
loop_
_entity.id
_entity.type
_entity.pdbx_description
1 polymer ?
#
loop_
_entity_poly.entity_id
_entity_poly.type
_entity_poly.pdbx_seq_one_letter_code
_entity_poly.pdbx_strand_id
1 'polypeptide(L)'
;MKSIIIKLTALVFGLFLNVVAHAQWSDWIAPKSANDLKNPFKDDPASVALGQQLFSTICFVCHGNKGKGDGINAPSLAKKPADLTSARVQRQSDGILFWKISEGNPPMLSFKESLSEEQRWAVVNYIRKLGGRTSKPDVAATKEKTKTKKQSIPKTPAKIADKEKRPRKSESKKAEPAAPAPETAAAPVFNPFEGVTDGKVLFKNICGACHTIGKGKLIGPDLKGATAKHDREWLYKWVRSSQSMVRAGDPEAVRLFNENDQKVMNDHQYLTDEQIENVLQYIEAQTQSLASAKPAKTTASKTTGTGAVQTVSAKPAQSAGSVYDRLLRWFVYVGFAFVLIALLHVSLVLTKMVK
;
A
#
# COMPACT_ATOMS: atom_id res chain seq x y z
N MET A 1 -23.53 -39.17 35.92
CA MET A 1 -24.10 -38.59 34.67
C MET A 1 -23.92 -37.07 34.54
N LYS A 2 -24.31 -36.24 35.53
CA LYS A 2 -24.19 -34.76 35.44
C LYS A 2 -22.78 -34.24 35.14
N SER A 3 -21.73 -34.81 35.75
CA SER A 3 -20.34 -34.40 35.51
C SER A 3 -19.81 -34.78 34.10
N ILE A 4 -20.33 -35.85 33.50
CA ILE A 4 -19.91 -36.32 32.17
C ILE A 4 -20.50 -35.41 31.08
N ILE A 5 -21.76 -34.98 31.24
CA ILE A 5 -22.45 -34.10 30.29
C ILE A 5 -21.80 -32.71 30.26
N ILE A 6 -21.40 -32.16 31.42
CA ILE A 6 -20.70 -30.86 31.51
C ILE A 6 -19.31 -30.91 30.86
N LYS A 7 -18.56 -32.01 31.05
CA LYS A 7 -17.25 -32.20 30.43
C LYS A 7 -17.34 -32.36 28.91
N LEU A 8 -18.36 -33.06 28.40
CA LEU A 8 -18.61 -33.22 26.97
C LEU A 8 -19.04 -31.90 26.29
N THR A 9 -19.87 -31.08 26.94
CA THR A 9 -20.26 -29.77 26.39
C THR A 9 -19.09 -28.78 26.37
N ALA A 10 -18.23 -28.78 27.40
CA ALA A 10 -17.02 -27.96 27.40
C ALA A 10 -16.00 -28.41 26.32
N LEU A 11 -15.87 -29.72 26.08
CA LEU A 11 -15.02 -30.26 25.03
C LEU A 11 -15.51 -29.86 23.63
N VAL A 12 -16.81 -29.98 23.36
CA VAL A 12 -17.41 -29.62 22.07
C VAL A 12 -17.36 -28.11 21.84
N PHE A 13 -17.61 -27.29 22.86
CA PHE A 13 -17.48 -25.82 22.76
C PHE A 13 -16.02 -25.39 22.56
N GLY A 14 -15.07 -26.05 23.24
CA GLY A 14 -13.62 -25.85 23.04
C GLY A 14 -13.13 -26.28 21.65
N LEU A 15 -13.69 -27.34 21.09
CA LEU A 15 -13.39 -27.78 19.71
C LEU A 15 -13.98 -26.80 18.68
N PHE A 16 -15.19 -26.28 18.92
CA PHE A 16 -15.85 -25.33 18.02
C PHE A 16 -15.16 -23.96 18.01
N LEU A 17 -14.70 -23.46 19.18
CA LEU A 17 -13.90 -22.23 19.26
C LEU A 17 -12.55 -22.34 18.52
N ASN A 18 -11.92 -23.53 18.53
CA ASN A 18 -10.69 -23.76 17.78
C ASN A 18 -10.91 -23.76 16.25
N VAL A 19 -12.06 -24.24 15.75
CA VAL A 19 -12.36 -24.24 14.31
C VAL A 19 -12.63 -22.83 13.78
N VAL A 20 -13.31 -21.98 14.56
CA VAL A 20 -13.60 -20.58 14.16
C VAL A 20 -12.32 -19.73 14.11
N ALA A 21 -11.35 -19.98 15.00
CA ALA A 21 -10.08 -19.24 15.02
C ALA A 21 -9.19 -19.48 13.77
N HIS A 22 -9.31 -20.64 13.12
CA HIS A 22 -8.53 -20.99 11.91
C HIS A 22 -9.18 -20.47 10.61
N ALA A 23 -10.45 -20.07 10.64
CA ALA A 23 -11.20 -19.71 9.43
C ALA A 23 -10.93 -18.30 8.88
N GLN A 24 -10.05 -17.49 9.52
CA GLN A 24 -9.92 -16.07 9.21
C GLN A 24 -8.74 -15.68 8.30
N TRP A 25 -7.98 -16.65 7.77
CA TRP A 25 -6.83 -16.36 6.93
C TRP A 25 -6.96 -17.11 5.60
N SER A 26 -7.54 -16.45 4.59
CA SER A 26 -7.28 -16.86 3.21
C SER A 26 -5.78 -16.70 2.96
N ASP A 27 -5.07 -17.81 2.88
CA ASP A 27 -3.64 -17.81 2.60
C ASP A 27 -3.42 -17.22 1.20
N TRP A 28 -2.67 -16.12 1.14
CA TRP A 28 -2.21 -15.56 -0.13
C TRP A 28 -1.08 -16.44 -0.65
N ILE A 29 -1.47 -17.47 -1.41
CA ILE A 29 -0.58 -18.48 -1.97
C ILE A 29 -0.13 -18.03 -3.36
N ALA A 30 1.19 -17.96 -3.57
CA ALA A 30 1.77 -17.69 -4.88
C ALA A 30 1.79 -18.97 -5.73
N PRO A 31 1.74 -18.86 -7.08
CA PRO A 31 1.91 -20.02 -7.95
C PRO A 31 3.28 -20.66 -7.74
N LYS A 32 3.38 -21.98 -7.97
CA LYS A 32 4.65 -22.71 -7.78
C LYS A 32 5.81 -22.10 -8.58
N SER A 33 5.52 -21.60 -9.79
CA SER A 33 6.48 -20.91 -10.67
C SER A 33 7.12 -19.67 -10.05
N ALA A 34 6.50 -19.05 -9.05
CA ALA A 34 7.12 -17.93 -8.34
C ALA A 34 8.39 -18.35 -7.59
N ASN A 35 8.58 -19.63 -7.26
CA ASN A 35 9.83 -20.12 -6.66
C ASN A 35 10.99 -20.19 -7.65
N ASP A 36 10.69 -20.19 -8.94
CA ASP A 36 11.70 -20.32 -9.99
C ASP A 36 12.34 -18.96 -10.31
N LEU A 37 11.67 -17.86 -9.98
CA LEU A 37 12.19 -16.51 -10.12
C LEU A 37 13.44 -16.32 -9.26
N LYS A 38 14.54 -15.90 -9.89
CA LYS A 38 15.81 -15.60 -9.23
C LYS A 38 15.98 -14.10 -9.09
N ASN A 39 16.34 -13.67 -7.89
CA ASN A 39 16.67 -12.28 -7.61
C ASN A 39 18.08 -11.98 -8.13
N PRO A 40 18.23 -11.17 -9.20
CA PRO A 40 19.54 -10.88 -9.78
C PRO A 40 20.34 -9.86 -8.95
N PHE A 41 19.70 -9.17 -8.01
CA PHE A 41 20.31 -8.15 -7.15
C PHE A 41 20.46 -8.61 -5.70
N LYS A 42 20.43 -9.93 -5.46
CA LYS A 42 20.50 -10.47 -4.11
C LYS A 42 21.80 -10.05 -3.43
N ASP A 43 21.69 -9.66 -2.15
CA ASP A 43 22.81 -9.23 -1.30
C ASP A 43 23.54 -7.95 -1.75
N ASP A 44 23.10 -7.29 -2.83
CA ASP A 44 23.64 -6.01 -3.29
C ASP A 44 23.24 -4.85 -2.35
N PRO A 45 24.22 -4.16 -1.72
CA PRO A 45 23.95 -3.01 -0.86
C PRO A 45 23.22 -1.86 -1.56
N ALA A 46 23.47 -1.63 -2.85
CA ALA A 46 22.82 -0.56 -3.60
C ALA A 46 21.33 -0.87 -3.80
N SER A 47 21.01 -2.12 -4.17
CA SER A 47 19.63 -2.61 -4.25
C SER A 47 18.90 -2.54 -2.90
N VAL A 48 19.57 -2.89 -1.80
CA VAL A 48 19.00 -2.75 -0.44
C VAL A 48 18.71 -1.29 -0.10
N ALA A 49 19.60 -0.36 -0.46
CA ALA A 49 19.42 1.07 -0.22
C ALA A 49 18.25 1.65 -1.04
N LEU A 50 18.15 1.30 -2.33
CA LEU A 50 17.01 1.64 -3.17
C LEU A 50 15.71 1.08 -2.60
N GLY A 51 15.72 -0.17 -2.15
CA GLY A 51 14.57 -0.82 -1.51
C GLY A 51 14.11 -0.10 -0.24
N GLN A 52 15.06 0.41 0.56
CA GLN A 52 14.76 1.21 1.74
C GLN A 52 14.07 2.52 1.40
N GLN A 53 14.53 3.22 0.35
CA GLN A 53 13.90 4.46 -0.13
C GLN A 53 12.47 4.18 -0.63
N LEU A 54 12.30 3.20 -1.52
CA LEU A 54 10.98 2.77 -2.02
C LEU A 54 10.02 2.41 -0.89
N PHE A 55 10.50 1.64 0.09
CA PHE A 55 9.69 1.23 1.22
C PHE A 55 9.24 2.42 2.08
N SER A 56 10.15 3.36 2.33
CA SER A 56 9.89 4.56 3.13
C SER A 56 9.00 5.58 2.43
N THR A 57 8.82 5.46 1.12
CA THR A 57 7.91 6.32 0.35
C THR A 57 6.54 5.68 0.16
N ILE A 58 6.48 4.38 -0.11
CA ILE A 58 5.24 3.73 -0.60
C ILE A 58 4.71 2.68 0.37
N CYS A 59 5.58 1.82 0.92
CA CYS A 59 5.15 0.62 1.64
C CYS A 59 4.86 0.89 3.13
N PHE A 60 5.58 1.83 3.74
CA PHE A 60 5.52 2.10 5.19
C PHE A 60 4.13 2.56 5.66
N VAL A 61 3.34 3.23 4.79
CA VAL A 61 2.03 3.77 5.15
C VAL A 61 1.08 2.66 5.65
N CYS A 62 1.23 1.45 5.11
CA CYS A 62 0.48 0.26 5.53
C CYS A 62 1.34 -0.67 6.39
N HIS A 63 2.58 -0.94 6.01
CA HIS A 63 3.43 -1.93 6.69
C HIS A 63 4.18 -1.39 7.92
N GLY A 64 4.16 -0.08 8.16
CA GLY A 64 4.90 0.60 9.22
C GLY A 64 6.40 0.72 8.90
N ASN A 65 7.09 1.66 9.54
CA ASN A 65 8.52 1.93 9.30
C ASN A 65 9.43 0.72 9.59
N LYS A 66 8.99 -0.17 10.49
CA LYS A 66 9.70 -1.40 10.86
C LYS A 66 9.15 -2.64 10.13
N GLY A 67 8.20 -2.47 9.22
CA GLY A 67 7.58 -3.56 8.48
C GLY A 67 6.68 -4.48 9.33
N LYS A 68 6.20 -4.04 10.50
CA LYS A 68 5.42 -4.88 11.42
C LYS A 68 3.92 -4.97 11.10
N GLY A 69 3.48 -4.32 10.03
CA GLY A 69 2.06 -4.25 9.66
C GLY A 69 1.26 -3.31 10.58
N ASP A 70 1.93 -2.29 11.10
CA ASP A 70 1.43 -1.28 12.05
C ASP A 70 1.50 0.14 11.48
N GLY A 71 1.45 0.29 10.14
CA GLY A 71 1.39 1.59 9.48
C GLY A 71 0.12 2.37 9.82
N ILE A 72 0.12 3.68 9.55
CA ILE A 72 -1.00 4.57 9.89
C ILE A 72 -2.33 4.14 9.26
N ASN A 73 -2.28 3.51 8.09
CA ASN A 73 -3.48 3.01 7.41
C ASN A 73 -3.90 1.61 7.89
N ALA A 74 -3.04 0.87 8.59
CA ALA A 74 -3.30 -0.52 8.97
C ALA A 74 -4.62 -0.72 9.76
N PRO A 75 -5.02 0.16 10.71
CA PRO A 75 -6.28 0.03 11.44
C PRO A 75 -7.53 0.16 10.57
N SER A 76 -7.44 0.85 9.43
CA SER A 76 -8.58 1.11 8.53
C SER A 76 -8.78 0.03 7.46
N LEU A 77 -7.91 -1.00 7.43
CA LEU A 77 -7.96 -2.05 6.41
C LEU A 77 -8.73 -3.27 6.89
N ALA A 78 -9.59 -3.81 6.01
CA ALA A 78 -10.35 -5.04 6.27
C ALA A 78 -9.44 -6.26 6.52
N LYS A 79 -8.25 -6.29 5.90
CA LYS A 79 -7.20 -7.30 6.15
C LYS A 79 -5.94 -6.59 6.63
N LYS A 80 -5.48 -6.97 7.83
CA LYS A 80 -4.27 -6.39 8.42
C LYS A 80 -3.06 -6.67 7.51
N PRO A 81 -2.20 -5.66 7.25
CA PRO A 81 -0.92 -5.88 6.58
C PRO A 81 -0.07 -6.90 7.33
N ALA A 82 0.70 -7.70 6.59
CA ALA A 82 1.58 -8.70 7.20
C ALA A 82 2.73 -8.04 7.97
N ASP A 83 3.13 -8.67 9.07
CA ASP A 83 4.44 -8.45 9.68
C ASP A 83 5.52 -9.05 8.78
N LEU A 84 6.22 -8.19 8.07
CA LEU A 84 7.29 -8.50 7.13
C LEU A 84 8.55 -9.02 7.82
N THR A 85 8.70 -8.78 9.13
CA THR A 85 9.80 -9.32 9.93
C THR A 85 9.53 -10.75 10.41
N SER A 86 8.27 -11.18 10.36
CA SER A 86 7.86 -12.50 10.85
C SER A 86 8.52 -13.65 10.11
N ALA A 87 8.76 -14.75 10.82
CA ALA A 87 9.33 -15.95 10.23
C ALA A 87 8.44 -16.54 9.11
N ARG A 88 7.12 -16.30 9.13
CA ARG A 88 6.20 -16.68 8.04
C ARG A 88 6.50 -15.95 6.73
N VAL A 89 6.80 -14.65 6.80
CA VAL A 89 7.19 -13.88 5.60
C VAL A 89 8.62 -14.24 5.21
N GLN A 90 9.53 -14.29 6.17
CA GLN A 90 10.95 -14.54 5.90
C GLN A 90 11.24 -15.95 5.37
N ARG A 91 10.39 -16.95 5.64
CA ARG A 91 10.57 -18.30 5.06
C ARG A 91 10.18 -18.42 3.58
N GLN A 92 9.43 -17.47 3.03
CA GLN A 92 9.09 -17.48 1.61
C GLN A 92 10.36 -17.26 0.77
N SER A 93 10.41 -17.76 -0.46
CA SER A 93 11.49 -17.47 -1.41
C SER A 93 11.43 -16.02 -1.90
N ASP A 94 12.54 -15.48 -2.41
CA ASP A 94 12.57 -14.11 -2.96
C ASP A 94 11.58 -13.95 -4.10
N GLY A 95 11.48 -14.94 -4.97
CA GLY A 95 10.54 -14.96 -6.08
C GLY A 95 9.06 -14.95 -5.66
N ILE A 96 8.71 -15.61 -4.55
CA ILE A 96 7.37 -15.50 -3.97
C ILE A 96 7.09 -14.06 -3.52
N LEU A 97 8.03 -13.42 -2.81
CA LEU A 97 7.86 -12.05 -2.35
C LEU A 97 7.75 -11.07 -3.52
N PHE A 98 8.59 -11.24 -4.54
CA PHE A 98 8.54 -10.47 -5.77
C PHE A 98 7.18 -10.60 -6.46
N TRP A 99 6.69 -11.83 -6.65
CA TRP A 99 5.38 -12.06 -7.25
C TRP A 99 4.25 -11.37 -6.45
N LYS A 100 4.30 -11.45 -5.12
CA LYS A 100 3.30 -10.79 -4.25
C LYS A 100 3.29 -9.28 -4.40
N ILE A 101 4.45 -8.63 -4.43
CA ILE A 101 4.57 -7.18 -4.67
C ILE A 101 4.06 -6.82 -6.07
N SER A 102 4.37 -7.68 -7.05
CA SER A 102 4.01 -7.48 -8.45
C SER A 102 2.50 -7.54 -8.66
N GLU A 103 1.87 -8.62 -8.25
CA GLU A 103 0.46 -8.89 -8.56
C GLU A 103 -0.50 -8.29 -7.52
N GLY A 104 -0.03 -8.06 -6.28
CA GLY A 104 -0.87 -7.58 -5.19
C GLY A 104 -1.92 -8.61 -4.77
N ASN A 105 -2.67 -8.25 -3.73
CA ASN A 105 -3.86 -8.97 -3.27
C ASN A 105 -4.65 -8.00 -2.38
N PRO A 106 -5.77 -7.42 -2.85
CA PRO A 106 -6.49 -6.38 -2.13
C PRO A 106 -6.67 -6.71 -0.63
N PRO A 107 -6.34 -5.78 0.28
CA PRO A 107 -6.08 -4.36 0.03
C PRO A 107 -4.64 -4.03 -0.42
N MET A 108 -3.74 -5.02 -0.52
CA MET A 108 -2.38 -4.77 -1.03
C MET A 108 -2.42 -4.56 -2.56
N LEU A 109 -1.92 -3.42 -3.00
CA LEU A 109 -1.92 -3.01 -4.40
C LEU A 109 -0.92 -3.84 -5.22
N SER A 110 -1.19 -3.92 -6.52
CA SER A 110 -0.21 -4.38 -7.52
C SER A 110 0.73 -3.24 -7.87
N PHE A 111 2.04 -3.52 -7.90
CA PHE A 111 3.08 -2.56 -8.28
C PHE A 111 3.73 -2.86 -9.63
N LYS A 112 3.23 -3.85 -10.37
CA LYS A 112 3.81 -4.30 -11.65
C LYS A 112 3.88 -3.21 -12.73
N GLU A 113 2.90 -2.33 -12.75
CA GLU A 113 2.78 -1.24 -13.75
C GLU A 113 3.45 0.05 -13.26
N SER A 114 3.66 0.20 -11.96
CA SER A 114 4.12 1.44 -11.34
C SER A 114 5.58 1.39 -10.89
N LEU A 115 6.14 0.19 -10.69
CA LEU A 115 7.53 -0.02 -10.30
C LEU A 115 8.22 -0.93 -11.32
N SER A 116 9.44 -0.56 -11.71
CA SER A 116 10.31 -1.39 -12.53
C SER A 116 10.59 -2.74 -11.84
N GLU A 117 11.04 -3.72 -12.62
CA GLU A 117 11.45 -5.01 -12.04
C GLU A 117 12.59 -4.85 -11.03
N GLU A 118 13.58 -4.02 -11.34
CA GLU A 118 14.69 -3.70 -10.43
C GLU A 118 14.19 -3.08 -9.11
N GLN A 119 13.28 -2.12 -9.19
CA GLN A 119 12.68 -1.50 -7.99
C GLN A 119 11.91 -2.54 -7.15
N ARG A 120 11.16 -3.45 -7.79
CA ARG A 120 10.46 -4.52 -7.07
C ARG A 120 11.43 -5.51 -6.40
N TRP A 121 12.53 -5.88 -7.05
CA TRP A 121 13.59 -6.69 -6.43
C TRP A 121 14.29 -5.96 -5.28
N ALA A 122 14.54 -4.65 -5.43
CA ALA A 122 15.11 -3.80 -4.38
C ALA A 122 14.23 -3.82 -3.12
N VAL A 123 12.91 -3.71 -3.26
CA VAL A 123 11.97 -3.84 -2.13
C VAL A 123 12.06 -5.23 -1.48
N VAL A 124 12.18 -6.31 -2.25
CA VAL A 124 12.40 -7.67 -1.69
C VAL A 124 13.67 -7.72 -0.85
N ASN A 125 14.78 -7.16 -1.34
CA ASN A 125 16.04 -7.09 -0.61
C ASN A 125 15.90 -6.31 0.71
N TYR A 126 15.19 -5.19 0.71
CA TYR A 126 14.93 -4.45 1.94
C TYR A 126 14.03 -5.21 2.92
N ILE A 127 13.03 -5.95 2.43
CA ILE A 127 12.21 -6.84 3.27
C ILE A 127 13.08 -7.92 3.95
N ARG A 128 14.10 -8.45 3.28
CA ARG A 128 15.07 -9.37 3.91
C ARG A 128 15.86 -8.70 5.03
N LYS A 129 16.35 -7.49 4.79
CA LYS A 129 17.04 -6.68 5.80
C LYS A 129 16.16 -6.43 7.03
N LEU A 130 14.87 -6.11 6.85
CA LEU A 130 13.92 -5.93 7.96
C LEU A 130 13.76 -7.20 8.82
N GLY A 131 13.87 -8.38 8.22
CA GLY A 131 13.83 -9.67 8.92
C GLY A 131 15.13 -10.09 9.60
N GLY A 132 16.13 -9.21 9.69
CA GLY A 132 17.43 -9.50 10.31
C GLY A 132 18.35 -10.35 9.43
N ARG A 133 17.99 -10.63 8.17
CA ARG A 133 18.93 -11.17 7.18
C ARG A 133 19.74 -10.02 6.63
N THR A 134 20.78 -9.64 7.35
CA THR A 134 21.79 -8.72 6.83
C THR A 134 22.73 -9.51 5.92
N SER A 135 22.90 -9.07 4.66
CA SER A 135 24.12 -9.35 3.93
C SER A 135 25.26 -8.75 4.76
N LYS A 136 26.01 -9.60 5.46
CA LYS A 136 27.20 -9.17 6.18
C LYS A 136 28.27 -8.90 5.11
N PRO A 137 28.85 -7.70 5.03
CA PRO A 137 30.06 -7.52 4.24
C PRO A 137 31.21 -8.11 5.06
N ASP A 138 31.65 -9.32 4.72
CA ASP A 138 32.90 -9.85 5.28
C ASP A 138 34.07 -9.09 4.64
N VAL A 139 34.54 -8.06 5.34
CA VAL A 139 35.87 -7.50 5.10
C VAL A 139 36.87 -8.46 5.73
N ALA A 140 37.38 -9.40 4.93
CA ALA A 140 38.59 -10.15 5.24
C ALA A 140 39.43 -10.33 3.97
N ALA A 141 40.70 -9.97 4.11
CA ALA A 141 41.68 -9.73 3.07
C ALA A 141 41.98 -10.90 2.13
N THR A 142 42.19 -10.58 0.86
CA THR A 142 43.32 -11.11 0.09
C THR A 142 43.93 -10.00 -0.76
N LYS A 143 45.20 -9.70 -0.47
CA LYS A 143 46.09 -8.98 -1.37
C LYS A 143 46.40 -9.90 -2.55
N GLU A 144 46.07 -9.50 -3.77
CA GLU A 144 46.93 -9.83 -4.90
C GLU A 144 46.80 -8.79 -6.02
N LYS A 145 47.96 -8.29 -6.45
CA LYS A 145 48.12 -7.38 -7.58
C LYS A 145 47.86 -8.17 -8.87
N THR A 146 47.28 -7.54 -9.91
CA THR A 146 47.94 -7.33 -11.22
C THR A 146 47.01 -6.71 -12.28
N LYS A 147 47.51 -5.61 -12.87
CA LYS A 147 47.25 -4.99 -14.19
C LYS A 147 45.82 -4.59 -14.64
N THR A 148 45.57 -3.30 -14.45
CA THR A 148 45.26 -2.28 -15.48
C THR A 148 44.58 -2.70 -16.79
N LYS A 149 43.35 -2.22 -17.00
CA LYS A 149 43.01 -1.39 -18.19
C LYS A 149 42.03 -0.28 -17.80
N LYS A 150 42.51 0.94 -17.95
CA LYS A 150 41.87 2.21 -17.60
C LYS A 150 41.25 2.80 -18.86
N GLN A 151 39.97 3.17 -18.82
CA GLN A 151 39.35 4.18 -19.68
C GLN A 151 38.37 4.95 -18.78
N SER A 152 38.77 6.02 -18.09
CA SER A 152 39.04 7.40 -18.54
C SER A 152 37.77 8.19 -18.91
N ILE A 153 37.33 9.03 -17.97
CA ILE A 153 36.70 10.34 -18.25
C ILE A 153 37.47 11.38 -17.40
N PRO A 154 37.83 12.55 -17.95
CA PRO A 154 38.98 13.34 -17.52
C PRO A 154 38.68 14.29 -16.35
N LYS A 155 39.68 14.49 -15.49
CA LYS A 155 39.79 15.61 -14.54
C LYS A 155 41.17 16.22 -14.68
N THR A 156 41.24 17.50 -14.99
CA THR A 156 42.40 18.36 -14.70
C THR A 156 41.98 19.84 -14.80
N PRO A 157 42.75 20.80 -14.24
CA PRO A 157 42.83 21.07 -12.80
C PRO A 157 42.76 22.59 -12.49
N ALA A 158 42.72 22.96 -11.21
CA ALA A 158 43.40 24.17 -10.77
C ALA A 158 43.89 24.02 -9.32
N LYS A 159 45.17 24.31 -9.13
CA LYS A 159 45.92 24.37 -7.88
C LYS A 159 46.13 25.85 -7.52
N ILE A 160 46.81 26.08 -6.40
CA ILE A 160 47.39 27.33 -5.85
C ILE A 160 46.52 27.87 -4.68
N ALA A 161 47.01 28.23 -3.50
CA ALA A 161 48.21 27.98 -2.69
C ALA A 161 47.94 28.63 -1.29
N ASP A 162 48.62 28.14 -0.25
CA ASP A 162 48.60 28.71 1.12
C ASP A 162 49.20 30.13 1.21
N LYS A 163 48.62 31.01 2.05
CA LYS A 163 49.20 31.48 3.34
C LYS A 163 48.59 32.81 3.85
N GLU A 164 48.65 32.94 5.18
CA GLU A 164 48.78 34.14 6.03
C GLU A 164 47.61 34.52 6.97
N LYS A 165 47.97 34.85 8.22
CA LYS A 165 47.17 35.03 9.45
C LYS A 165 46.43 36.39 9.56
N ARG A 166 45.17 36.33 10.04
CA ARG A 166 44.47 37.05 11.17
C ARG A 166 44.96 38.48 11.57
N PRO A 167 44.11 39.52 11.89
CA PRO A 167 42.99 39.45 12.86
C PRO A 167 41.69 40.26 12.62
N ARG A 168 40.72 39.99 13.51
CA ARG A 168 39.35 40.54 13.64
C ARG A 168 39.31 42.07 13.72
N LYS A 169 38.31 42.68 13.08
CA LYS A 169 37.48 43.74 13.70
C LYS A 169 36.08 43.79 13.06
N SER A 170 35.09 44.01 13.92
CA SER A 170 33.69 44.26 13.62
C SER A 170 33.50 45.59 12.91
N GLU A 171 32.63 45.65 11.91
CA GLU A 171 31.80 46.82 11.67
C GLU A 171 30.62 46.47 10.76
N SER A 172 29.44 46.81 11.25
CA SER A 172 28.15 46.68 10.55
C SER A 172 28.07 47.76 9.48
N LYS A 173 27.84 47.37 8.22
CA LYS A 173 27.33 48.27 7.19
C LYS A 173 26.21 47.58 6.41
N LYS A 174 25.04 48.20 6.50
CA LYS A 174 23.80 47.91 5.78
C LYS A 174 24.05 48.03 4.27
N ALA A 175 23.77 46.95 3.53
CA ALA A 175 23.79 46.93 2.07
C ALA A 175 22.39 46.65 1.51
N GLU A 176 22.07 47.41 0.48
CA GLU A 176 20.90 47.34 -0.42
C GLU A 176 20.67 45.92 -0.98
N PRO A 177 19.42 45.50 -1.27
CA PRO A 177 19.16 44.10 -1.62
C PRO A 177 19.78 43.74 -2.97
N ALA A 178 20.75 42.84 -2.91
CA ALA A 178 21.25 42.13 -4.07
C ALA A 178 20.11 41.33 -4.72
N ALA A 179 20.01 41.42 -6.04
CA ALA A 179 19.18 40.55 -6.86
C ALA A 179 19.40 39.08 -6.47
N PRO A 180 18.35 38.24 -6.45
CA PRO A 180 18.48 36.87 -5.97
C PRO A 180 19.51 36.12 -6.82
N ALA A 181 20.53 35.62 -6.15
CA ALA A 181 21.46 34.66 -6.73
C ALA A 181 20.67 33.43 -7.24
N PRO A 182 21.07 32.83 -8.37
CA PRO A 182 20.38 31.66 -8.90
C PRO A 182 20.40 30.55 -7.84
N GLU A 183 19.20 30.08 -7.53
CA GLU A 183 18.92 28.98 -6.61
C GLU A 183 19.79 27.78 -7.00
N THR A 184 20.73 27.41 -6.14
CA THR A 184 21.53 26.20 -6.31
C THR A 184 20.58 25.02 -6.46
N ALA A 185 20.52 24.43 -7.65
CA ALA A 185 19.68 23.28 -7.94
C ALA A 185 19.91 22.19 -6.89
N ALA A 186 18.91 22.00 -6.02
CA ALA A 186 18.89 20.88 -5.08
C ALA A 186 19.05 19.57 -5.86
N ALA A 187 19.75 18.61 -5.29
CA ALA A 187 19.85 17.26 -5.88
C ALA A 187 18.44 16.74 -6.22
N PRO A 188 18.27 16.01 -7.34
CA PRO A 188 16.94 15.55 -7.76
C PRO A 188 16.30 14.71 -6.64
N VAL A 189 15.07 15.09 -6.27
CA VAL A 189 14.26 14.33 -5.32
C VAL A 189 14.01 12.95 -5.92
N PHE A 190 14.32 11.89 -5.17
CA PHE A 190 14.07 10.51 -5.61
C PHE A 190 12.59 10.31 -5.97
N ASN A 191 12.31 10.01 -7.23
CA ASN A 191 10.97 9.71 -7.72
C ASN A 191 10.82 8.20 -7.99
N PRO A 192 10.08 7.46 -7.15
CA PRO A 192 9.90 6.03 -7.36
C PRO A 192 9.06 5.68 -8.58
N PHE A 193 8.34 6.66 -9.16
CA PHE A 193 7.50 6.50 -10.35
C PHE A 193 8.09 7.24 -11.56
N GLU A 194 9.40 7.45 -11.61
CA GLU A 194 10.06 8.07 -12.75
C GLU A 194 9.70 7.34 -14.06
N GLY A 195 9.31 8.11 -15.09
CA GLY A 195 8.85 7.59 -16.38
C GLY A 195 7.40 7.09 -16.41
N VAL A 196 6.70 7.03 -15.28
CA VAL A 196 5.27 6.68 -15.25
C VAL A 196 4.43 7.94 -15.50
N THR A 197 3.73 7.95 -16.64
CA THR A 197 2.86 9.07 -17.06
C THR A 197 1.38 8.74 -16.97
N ASP A 198 0.99 7.46 -16.93
CA ASP A 198 -0.42 7.07 -16.86
C ASP A 198 -1.05 7.51 -15.53
N GLY A 199 -1.99 8.48 -15.60
CA GLY A 199 -2.67 9.05 -14.44
C GLY A 199 -3.51 8.05 -13.65
N LYS A 200 -4.02 6.99 -14.28
CA LYS A 200 -4.77 5.91 -13.59
C LYS A 200 -3.81 5.03 -12.79
N VAL A 201 -2.63 4.70 -13.33
CA VAL A 201 -1.60 3.95 -12.60
C VAL A 201 -1.11 4.77 -11.40
N LEU A 202 -0.77 6.03 -11.61
CA LEU A 202 -0.36 6.94 -10.54
C LEU A 202 -1.46 7.09 -9.48
N PHE A 203 -2.71 7.35 -9.88
CA PHE A 203 -3.82 7.44 -8.95
C PHE A 203 -3.98 6.16 -8.13
N LYS A 204 -4.01 5.00 -8.80
CA LYS A 204 -4.19 3.70 -8.14
C LYS A 204 -3.10 3.49 -7.08
N ASN A 205 -1.83 3.71 -7.43
CA ASN A 205 -0.69 3.36 -6.58
C ASN A 205 -0.32 4.40 -5.53
N ILE A 206 -0.75 5.65 -5.68
CA ILE A 206 -0.40 6.76 -4.77
C ILE A 206 -1.63 7.23 -3.99
N CYS A 207 -2.75 7.47 -4.68
CA CYS A 207 -3.92 8.13 -4.11
C CYS A 207 -5.02 7.14 -3.67
N GLY A 208 -5.19 6.06 -4.44
CA GLY A 208 -6.32 5.14 -4.36
C GLY A 208 -6.36 4.27 -3.11
N ALA A 209 -5.27 4.23 -2.34
CA ALA A 209 -5.25 3.62 -1.01
C ALA A 209 -6.08 4.41 0.01
N CYS A 210 -6.20 5.73 -0.18
CA CYS A 210 -6.88 6.62 0.76
C CYS A 210 -8.11 7.31 0.18
N HIS A 211 -8.12 7.56 -1.13
CA HIS A 211 -9.16 8.31 -1.81
C HIS A 211 -9.98 7.43 -2.76
N THR A 212 -11.25 7.77 -2.90
CA THR A 212 -12.12 7.24 -3.96
C THR A 212 -12.60 8.36 -4.88
N ILE A 213 -13.23 7.97 -5.98
CA ILE A 213 -13.92 8.88 -6.90
C ILE A 213 -15.37 8.40 -7.02
N GLY A 214 -16.29 9.13 -6.40
CA GLY A 214 -17.73 8.88 -6.41
C GLY A 214 -18.22 7.74 -5.52
N LYS A 215 -17.40 7.25 -4.59
CA LYS A 215 -17.75 6.14 -3.67
C LYS A 215 -17.86 6.58 -2.20
N GLY A 216 -17.60 7.85 -1.90
CA GLY A 216 -17.70 8.41 -0.56
C GLY A 216 -16.36 8.44 0.18
N LYS A 217 -16.36 8.85 1.45
CA LYS A 217 -15.12 8.92 2.25
C LYS A 217 -14.54 7.51 2.47
N LEU A 218 -13.22 7.36 2.30
CA LEU A 218 -12.49 6.13 2.62
C LEU A 218 -11.58 6.36 3.83
N ILE A 219 -10.34 6.78 3.59
CA ILE A 219 -9.44 7.31 4.62
C ILE A 219 -9.40 8.83 4.48
N GLY A 220 -9.17 9.29 3.24
CA GLY A 220 -9.37 10.67 2.83
C GLY A 220 -10.76 10.92 2.25
N PRO A 221 -11.09 12.19 1.94
CA PRO A 221 -12.34 12.56 1.29
C PRO A 221 -12.44 11.97 -0.13
N ASP A 222 -13.67 11.86 -0.62
CA ASP A 222 -13.93 11.50 -2.01
C ASP A 222 -13.49 12.64 -2.96
N LEU A 223 -12.87 12.27 -4.08
CA LEU A 223 -12.29 13.22 -5.03
C LEU A 223 -13.20 13.54 -6.22
N LYS A 224 -14.44 13.04 -6.25
CA LYS A 224 -15.41 13.41 -7.29
C LYS A 224 -15.62 14.92 -7.31
N GLY A 225 -15.31 15.54 -8.45
CA GLY A 225 -15.43 16.99 -8.64
C GLY A 225 -14.41 17.83 -7.85
N ALA A 226 -13.38 17.22 -7.25
CA ALA A 226 -12.36 17.96 -6.50
C ALA A 226 -11.60 18.97 -7.36
N THR A 227 -11.35 18.65 -8.63
CA THR A 227 -10.60 19.53 -9.55
C THR A 227 -11.37 20.79 -9.96
N ALA A 228 -12.69 20.82 -9.77
CA ALA A 228 -13.51 21.99 -10.05
C ALA A 228 -13.57 22.97 -8.86
N LYS A 229 -13.07 22.58 -7.68
CA LYS A 229 -13.14 23.40 -6.46
C LYS A 229 -11.97 24.36 -6.30
N HIS A 230 -10.82 24.04 -6.90
CA HIS A 230 -9.59 24.82 -6.79
C HIS A 230 -8.89 24.90 -8.15
N ASP A 231 -8.13 25.95 -8.37
CA ASP A 231 -7.28 26.06 -9.56
C ASP A 231 -6.13 25.04 -9.54
N ARG A 232 -5.49 24.86 -10.71
CA ARG A 232 -4.42 23.88 -10.89
C ARG A 232 -3.19 24.18 -10.04
N GLU A 233 -2.84 25.45 -9.86
CA GLU A 233 -1.68 25.84 -9.07
C GLU A 233 -1.86 25.45 -7.60
N TRP A 234 -3.04 25.71 -7.05
CA TRP A 234 -3.40 25.30 -5.70
C TRP A 234 -3.39 23.78 -5.55
N LEU A 235 -3.98 23.04 -6.51
CA LEU A 235 -4.01 21.58 -6.49
C LEU A 235 -2.61 20.96 -6.56
N TYR A 236 -1.70 21.54 -7.35
CA TYR A 236 -0.31 21.08 -7.43
C TYR A 236 0.42 21.23 -6.09
N LYS A 237 0.25 22.39 -5.42
CA LYS A 237 0.83 22.63 -4.09
C LYS A 237 0.22 21.68 -3.05
N TRP A 238 -1.10 21.47 -3.11
CA TRP A 238 -1.82 20.61 -2.17
C TRP A 238 -1.39 19.14 -2.29
N VAL A 239 -1.30 18.62 -3.51
CA VAL A 239 -0.87 17.23 -3.76
C VAL A 239 0.57 17.01 -3.32
N ARG A 240 1.47 17.98 -3.54
CA ARG A 240 2.86 17.88 -3.11
C ARG A 240 3.04 17.94 -1.60
N SER A 241 2.37 18.88 -0.93
CA SER A 241 2.55 19.07 0.50
C SER A 241 1.37 19.80 1.14
N SER A 242 0.27 19.07 1.36
CA SER A 242 -0.92 19.58 2.07
C SER A 242 -0.56 20.20 3.43
N GLN A 243 0.35 19.56 4.17
CA GLN A 243 0.72 20.00 5.51
C GLN A 243 1.50 21.31 5.49
N SER A 244 2.24 21.61 4.43
CA SER A 244 2.92 22.91 4.30
C SER A 244 1.91 24.04 4.10
N MET A 245 0.83 23.79 3.34
CA MET A 245 -0.26 24.77 3.17
C MET A 245 -1.05 24.98 4.47
N VAL A 246 -1.35 23.91 5.20
CA VAL A 246 -2.01 23.98 6.52
C VAL A 246 -1.18 24.80 7.50
N ARG A 247 0.13 24.54 7.60
CA ARG A 247 1.04 25.28 8.50
C ARG A 247 1.23 26.74 8.08
N ALA A 248 1.19 27.03 6.79
CA ALA A 248 1.21 28.40 6.27
C ALA A 248 -0.08 29.17 6.55
N GLY A 249 -1.14 28.51 7.04
CA GLY A 249 -2.41 29.14 7.37
C GLY A 249 -3.30 29.40 6.15
N ASP A 250 -3.09 28.68 5.03
CA ASP A 250 -4.01 28.76 3.89
C ASP A 250 -5.44 28.39 4.37
N PRO A 251 -6.43 29.29 4.19
CA PRO A 251 -7.73 29.13 4.84
C PRO A 251 -8.50 27.90 4.34
N GLU A 252 -8.31 27.54 3.07
CA GLU A 252 -8.93 26.37 2.46
C GLU A 252 -8.26 25.09 2.95
N ALA A 253 -6.93 25.05 2.96
CA ALA A 253 -6.13 23.96 3.47
C ALA A 253 -6.48 23.63 4.93
N VAL A 254 -6.53 24.66 5.79
CA VAL A 254 -6.89 24.53 7.20
C VAL A 254 -8.32 24.02 7.36
N ARG A 255 -9.27 24.54 6.56
CA ARG A 255 -10.66 24.06 6.59
C ARG A 255 -10.76 22.59 6.22
N LEU A 256 -10.19 22.18 5.09
CA LEU A 256 -10.20 20.80 4.60
C LEU A 256 -9.51 19.84 5.58
N PHE A 257 -8.45 20.27 6.25
CA PHE A 257 -7.77 19.47 7.26
C PHE A 257 -8.65 19.24 8.49
N ASN A 258 -9.32 20.28 8.99
CA ASN A 258 -10.21 20.18 10.14
C ASN A 258 -11.48 19.38 9.83
N GLU A 259 -12.06 19.51 8.64
CA GLU A 259 -13.22 18.73 8.18
C GLU A 259 -12.91 17.24 8.01
N ASN A 260 -11.64 16.88 7.82
CA ASN A 260 -11.18 15.50 7.61
C ASN A 260 -10.46 14.92 8.83
N ASP A 261 -10.94 15.24 10.03
CA ASP A 261 -10.46 14.68 11.30
C ASP A 261 -8.95 14.88 11.52
N GLN A 262 -8.38 15.95 10.94
CA GLN A 262 -6.95 16.26 10.97
C GLN A 262 -6.08 15.11 10.47
N LYS A 263 -6.61 14.29 9.55
CA LYS A 263 -5.86 13.22 8.89
C LYS A 263 -4.84 13.83 7.93
N VAL A 264 -3.58 13.42 8.08
CA VAL A 264 -2.49 13.87 7.24
C VAL A 264 -2.54 13.14 5.90
N MET A 265 -2.70 13.89 4.81
CA MET A 265 -2.37 13.42 3.46
C MET A 265 -0.86 13.50 3.30
N ASN A 266 -0.21 12.35 3.08
CA ASN A 266 1.25 12.26 2.95
C ASN A 266 1.77 13.20 1.86
N ASP A 267 3.00 13.67 2.03
CA ASP A 267 3.67 14.52 1.06
C ASP A 267 4.09 13.71 -0.18
N HIS A 268 3.82 14.25 -1.36
CA HIS A 268 4.19 13.67 -2.66
C HIS A 268 5.16 14.59 -3.40
N GLN A 269 6.12 15.17 -2.68
CA GLN A 269 7.10 16.13 -3.22
C GLN A 269 7.93 15.58 -4.40
N TYR A 270 7.97 14.25 -4.55
CA TYR A 270 8.64 13.56 -5.63
C TYR A 270 7.87 13.56 -6.96
N LEU A 271 6.59 13.96 -6.99
CA LEU A 271 5.79 14.02 -8.22
C LEU A 271 6.08 15.28 -9.03
N THR A 272 6.25 15.10 -10.34
CA THR A 272 6.38 16.20 -11.30
C THR A 272 5.01 16.86 -11.55
N ASP A 273 5.00 18.08 -12.10
CA ASP A 273 3.75 18.76 -12.46
C ASP A 273 2.94 17.93 -13.45
N GLU A 274 3.62 17.34 -14.43
CA GLU A 274 2.99 16.44 -15.41
C GLU A 274 2.34 15.22 -14.74
N GLN A 275 3.00 14.58 -13.78
CA GLN A 275 2.42 13.44 -13.07
C GLN A 275 1.19 13.83 -12.25
N ILE A 276 1.23 14.98 -11.57
CA ILE A 276 0.07 15.50 -10.84
C ILE A 276 -1.05 15.81 -11.83
N GLU A 277 -0.75 16.48 -12.93
CA GLU A 277 -1.72 16.84 -13.97
C GLU A 277 -2.42 15.60 -14.54
N ASN A 278 -1.66 14.55 -14.87
CA ASN A 278 -2.23 13.30 -15.39
C ASN A 278 -3.17 12.63 -14.37
N VAL A 279 -2.86 12.70 -13.07
CA VAL A 279 -3.75 12.22 -12.00
C VAL A 279 -5.02 13.07 -11.91
N LEU A 280 -4.91 14.40 -11.99
CA LEU A 280 -6.07 15.30 -11.96
C LEU A 280 -6.98 15.08 -13.18
N GLN A 281 -6.41 14.92 -14.37
CA GLN A 281 -7.17 14.58 -15.59
C GLN A 281 -7.88 13.23 -15.46
N TYR A 282 -7.24 12.23 -14.84
CA TYR A 282 -7.88 10.96 -14.56
C TYR A 282 -9.08 11.14 -13.61
N ILE A 283 -8.94 11.92 -12.53
CA ILE A 283 -10.03 12.22 -11.57
C ILE A 283 -11.20 12.93 -12.29
N GLU A 284 -10.90 13.87 -13.18
CA GLU A 284 -11.90 14.57 -14.00
C GLU A 284 -12.65 13.63 -14.92
N ALA A 285 -11.92 12.81 -15.69
CA ALA A 285 -12.52 11.84 -16.59
C ALA A 285 -13.43 10.85 -15.84
N GLN A 286 -13.02 10.38 -14.65
CA GLN A 286 -13.87 9.54 -13.80
C GLN A 286 -15.10 10.30 -13.29
N THR A 287 -14.93 11.56 -12.86
CA THR A 287 -16.05 12.42 -12.42
C THR A 287 -17.08 12.61 -13.52
N GLN A 288 -16.63 12.91 -14.74
CA GLN A 288 -17.48 13.12 -15.92
C GLN A 288 -18.17 11.83 -16.37
N SER A 289 -17.46 10.69 -16.32
CA SER A 289 -18.03 9.38 -16.61
C SER A 289 -19.17 9.04 -15.64
N LEU A 290 -19.00 9.34 -14.35
CA LEU A 290 -20.05 9.15 -13.34
C LEU A 290 -21.23 10.12 -13.50
N ALA A 291 -20.99 11.33 -14.00
CA ALA A 291 -22.06 12.29 -14.29
C ALA A 291 -22.87 11.90 -15.54
N SER A 292 -22.22 11.30 -16.53
CA SER A 292 -22.84 10.84 -17.78
C SER A 292 -23.57 9.49 -17.64
N ALA A 293 -23.35 8.76 -16.53
CA ALA A 293 -24.05 7.53 -16.24
C ALA A 293 -25.52 7.83 -15.88
N LYS A 294 -26.42 7.76 -16.87
CA LYS A 294 -27.88 7.87 -16.71
C LYS A 294 -28.36 6.95 -15.57
N PRO A 295 -29.30 7.38 -14.70
CA PRO A 295 -29.91 6.47 -13.75
C PRO A 295 -30.56 5.32 -14.51
N ALA A 296 -30.13 4.09 -14.24
CA ALA A 296 -30.78 2.91 -14.80
C ALA A 296 -32.25 2.91 -14.34
N LYS A 297 -33.16 3.31 -15.24
CA LYS A 297 -34.59 3.07 -15.05
C LYS A 297 -34.79 1.58 -14.92
N THR A 298 -35.21 1.15 -13.74
CA THR A 298 -35.71 -0.20 -13.48
C THR A 298 -37.04 -0.34 -14.23
N THR A 299 -36.99 -0.69 -15.51
CA THR A 299 -38.18 -1.14 -16.24
C THR A 299 -38.33 -2.62 -16.00
N ALA A 300 -39.36 -2.99 -15.23
CA ALA A 300 -39.86 -4.34 -15.15
C ALA A 300 -40.12 -4.86 -16.58
N SER A 301 -39.33 -5.86 -17.00
CA SER A 301 -39.48 -6.50 -18.30
C SER A 301 -40.56 -7.56 -18.20
N LYS A 302 -41.72 -7.28 -18.82
CA LYS A 302 -42.72 -8.28 -19.19
C LYS A 302 -42.14 -9.12 -20.32
N THR A 303 -42.04 -10.42 -20.09
CA THR A 303 -41.67 -11.46 -21.05
C THR A 303 -42.78 -11.68 -22.06
N THR A 304 -42.46 -11.59 -23.35
CA THR A 304 -43.04 -12.37 -24.46
C THR A 304 -42.01 -12.44 -25.58
N GLY A 305 -41.88 -13.62 -26.21
CA GLY A 305 -40.80 -14.02 -27.12
C GLY A 305 -40.77 -13.28 -28.47
N THR A 306 -40.02 -13.67 -29.48
CA THR A 306 -39.27 -14.89 -29.84
C THR A 306 -38.31 -14.44 -30.95
N GLY A 307 -37.10 -14.98 -31.05
CA GLY A 307 -36.24 -14.74 -32.23
C GLY A 307 -34.75 -14.89 -31.94
N ALA A 308 -34.19 -16.01 -32.39
CA ALA A 308 -32.80 -16.37 -32.22
C ALA A 308 -31.88 -15.61 -33.19
N VAL A 309 -30.80 -15.01 -32.67
CA VAL A 309 -29.49 -14.90 -33.35
C VAL A 309 -28.39 -15.01 -32.29
N GLN A 310 -27.43 -15.89 -32.57
CA GLN A 310 -26.30 -16.25 -31.73
C GLN A 310 -25.36 -15.06 -31.48
N THR A 311 -24.95 -14.89 -30.22
CA THR A 311 -23.75 -14.12 -29.85
C THR A 311 -22.82 -15.03 -29.06
N VAL A 312 -21.58 -15.15 -29.52
CA VAL A 312 -20.47 -15.74 -28.78
C VAL A 312 -20.11 -14.81 -27.62
N SER A 313 -20.68 -15.07 -26.45
CA SER A 313 -20.36 -14.38 -25.20
C SER A 313 -19.44 -15.24 -24.34
N ALA A 314 -18.24 -14.73 -24.07
CA ALA A 314 -17.39 -15.17 -22.98
C ALA A 314 -18.13 -14.96 -21.65
N LYS A 315 -18.32 -16.06 -20.92
CA LYS A 315 -19.03 -16.16 -19.65
C LYS A 315 -18.28 -15.37 -18.55
N PRO A 316 -18.94 -14.50 -17.76
CA PRO A 316 -18.36 -13.99 -16.54
C PRO A 316 -18.35 -15.11 -15.50
N ALA A 317 -17.18 -15.38 -14.92
CA ALA A 317 -17.01 -16.32 -13.82
C ALA A 317 -17.70 -15.80 -12.56
N GLN A 318 -19.01 -16.04 -12.46
CA GLN A 318 -19.70 -16.08 -11.18
C GLN A 318 -19.14 -17.28 -10.42
N SER A 319 -18.43 -17.02 -9.33
CA SER A 319 -17.94 -18.04 -8.42
C SER A 319 -19.13 -18.81 -7.87
N ALA A 320 -19.38 -19.98 -8.43
CA ALA A 320 -20.25 -20.97 -7.82
C ALA A 320 -19.64 -21.33 -6.46
N GLY A 321 -20.25 -20.83 -5.38
CA GLY A 321 -19.97 -21.31 -4.04
C GLY A 321 -20.02 -22.83 -4.08
N SER A 322 -18.90 -23.45 -3.71
CA SER A 322 -18.71 -24.88 -3.89
C SER A 322 -19.82 -25.64 -3.15
N VAL A 323 -20.13 -26.87 -3.56
CA VAL A 323 -21.02 -27.75 -2.79
C VAL A 323 -20.56 -27.81 -1.32
N TYR A 324 -19.26 -27.65 -1.09
CA TYR A 324 -18.64 -27.49 0.21
C TYR A 324 -19.12 -26.25 0.98
N ASP A 325 -19.29 -25.08 0.35
CA ASP A 325 -19.79 -23.87 1.04
C ASP A 325 -21.25 -24.02 1.49
N ARG A 326 -22.07 -24.73 0.70
CA ARG A 326 -23.46 -25.03 1.06
C ARG A 326 -23.55 -26.06 2.18
N LEU A 327 -22.71 -27.10 2.13
CA LEU A 327 -22.61 -28.10 3.19
C LEU A 327 -22.07 -27.48 4.49
N LEU A 328 -21.03 -26.65 4.41
CA LEU A 328 -20.42 -26.00 5.58
C LEU A 328 -21.43 -25.04 6.25
N ARG A 329 -22.17 -24.24 5.47
CA ARG A 329 -23.26 -23.42 6.03
C ARG A 329 -24.32 -24.27 6.70
N TRP A 330 -24.74 -25.38 6.08
CA TRP A 330 -25.71 -26.29 6.68
C TRP A 330 -25.21 -26.88 8.01
N PHE A 331 -23.96 -27.35 8.08
CA PHE A 331 -23.35 -27.84 9.33
C PHE A 331 -23.25 -26.76 10.41
N VAL A 332 -22.96 -25.50 10.04
CA VAL A 332 -22.94 -24.38 11.00
C VAL A 332 -24.34 -24.11 11.55
N TYR A 333 -25.38 -24.10 10.71
CA TYR A 333 -26.76 -23.88 11.18
C TYR A 333 -27.30 -25.05 12.02
N VAL A 334 -27.01 -26.29 11.62
CA VAL A 334 -27.39 -27.48 12.40
C VAL A 334 -26.64 -27.50 13.73
N GLY A 335 -25.34 -27.20 13.73
CA GLY A 335 -24.54 -27.06 14.95
C GLY A 335 -25.10 -25.98 15.89
N PHE A 336 -25.49 -24.82 15.36
CA PHE A 336 -26.10 -23.75 16.15
C PHE A 336 -27.47 -24.16 16.72
N ALA A 337 -28.28 -24.90 15.96
CA ALA A 337 -29.55 -25.44 16.44
C ALA A 337 -29.36 -26.43 17.61
N PHE A 338 -28.36 -27.31 17.55
CA PHE A 338 -28.04 -28.21 18.67
C PHE A 338 -27.61 -27.46 19.93
N VAL A 339 -26.83 -26.37 19.79
CA VAL A 339 -26.44 -25.52 20.93
C VAL A 339 -27.66 -24.84 21.56
N LEU A 340 -28.57 -24.29 20.76
CA LEU A 340 -29.80 -23.68 21.27
C LEU A 340 -30.71 -24.69 21.98
N ILE A 341 -30.85 -25.91 21.43
CA ILE A 341 -31.62 -26.99 22.06
C ILE A 341 -30.99 -27.42 23.39
N ALA A 342 -29.66 -27.51 23.46
CA ALA A 342 -28.94 -27.83 24.70
C ALA A 342 -29.13 -26.74 25.77
N LEU A 343 -29.06 -25.45 25.38
CA LEU A 343 -29.30 -24.33 26.29
C LEU A 343 -30.76 -24.30 26.80
N LEU A 344 -31.73 -24.60 25.94
CA LEU A 344 -33.13 -24.76 26.34
C LEU A 344 -33.32 -25.90 27.34
N HIS A 345 -32.68 -27.05 27.13
CA HIS A 345 -32.73 -28.16 28.08
C HIS A 345 -32.10 -27.81 29.43
N VAL A 346 -30.95 -27.11 29.42
CA VAL A 346 -30.31 -26.64 30.66
C VAL A 346 -31.22 -25.64 31.39
N SER A 347 -31.85 -24.70 30.67
CA SER A 347 -32.80 -23.75 31.24
C SER A 347 -34.03 -24.43 31.85
N LEU A 348 -34.60 -25.44 31.19
CA LEU A 348 -35.74 -26.22 31.68
C LEU A 348 -35.40 -27.07 32.90
N VAL A 349 -34.17 -27.63 32.95
CA VAL A 349 -33.69 -28.37 34.12
C VAL A 349 -33.48 -27.43 35.30
N LEU A 350 -32.88 -26.25 35.08
CA LEU A 350 -32.67 -25.26 36.14
C LEU A 350 -33.99 -24.72 36.70
N THR A 351 -34.99 -24.44 35.86
CA THR A 351 -36.32 -23.98 36.32
C THR A 351 -37.08 -25.05 37.11
N LYS A 352 -36.87 -26.34 36.83
CA LYS A 352 -37.42 -27.45 37.64
C LYS A 352 -36.67 -27.70 38.95
N MET A 353 -35.48 -27.13 39.15
CA MET A 353 -34.71 -27.26 40.39
C MET A 353 -34.92 -26.08 41.37
N VAL A 354 -35.54 -24.99 40.90
CA VAL A 354 -35.84 -23.77 41.70
C VAL A 354 -37.28 -23.77 42.25
N LYS A 355 -38.13 -24.69 41.78
CA LYS A 355 -39.39 -25.08 42.43
C LYS A 355 -39.15 -26.36 43.21
#